data_AF-A0A3M3LKK1-F1
#
_entry.id   AF-A0A3M3LKK1-F1
#
_cell.length_a   1.000
_cell.length_b   1.000
_cell.length_c   1.000
_cell.angle_alpha   90.00
_cell.angle_beta   90.00
_cell.angle_gamma   90.00
#
_symmetry.space_group_name_H-M   'P 1'
#
loop_
_entity.id
_entity.type
_entity.pdbx_description
1 polymer ?
#
loop_
_entity_poly.entity_id
_entity_poly.type
_entity_poly.pdbx_seq_one_letter_code
_entity_poly.pdbx_strand_id
1 'polypeptide(L)'
;MLERSSGFVYYVSVAGVTGAGSATTEHVTEAIARLRRHTSLPISVGFGIRTPEQAAAIARLADGVVVGSAFVDKIATAESPEQAIDGVLTLCAALAEGVRNARVS
;
A
#
# COMPACT_ATOMS: atom_id res chain seq x y z
N MET A 1 15.13 -13.28 15.58
CA MET A 1 14.67 -12.22 16.52
C MET A 1 13.53 -11.44 15.87
N LEU A 2 12.31 -11.98 15.97
CA LEU A 2 11.03 -11.32 15.63
C LEU A 2 9.97 -11.59 16.74
N GLU A 3 10.38 -12.23 17.85
CA GLU A 3 9.51 -12.72 18.93
C GLU A 3 9.03 -11.60 19.89
N ARG A 4 9.50 -10.36 19.71
CA ARG A 4 9.09 -9.18 20.50
C ARG A 4 8.45 -8.08 19.66
N SER A 5 8.06 -8.41 18.43
CA SER A 5 7.45 -7.46 17.51
C SER A 5 5.93 -7.52 17.68
N SER A 6 5.30 -6.40 18.05
CA SER A 6 3.85 -6.20 18.03
C SER A 6 3.48 -5.21 16.92
N GLY A 7 2.26 -5.28 16.40
CA GLY A 7 1.82 -4.42 15.29
C GLY A 7 1.81 -5.19 13.96
N PHE A 8 2.53 -4.69 12.96
CA PHE A 8 2.59 -5.28 11.62
C PHE A 8 3.99 -5.12 11.03
N VAL A 9 4.35 -5.99 10.08
CA VAL A 9 5.54 -5.81 9.25
C VAL A 9 5.20 -4.84 8.13
N TYR A 10 5.87 -3.69 8.09
CA TYR A 10 5.77 -2.77 6.96
C TYR A 10 6.80 -3.12 5.90
N TYR A 11 6.35 -3.75 4.81
CA TYR A 11 7.20 -4.04 3.65
C TYR A 11 7.10 -2.90 2.63
N VAL A 12 8.17 -2.13 2.55
CA VAL A 12 8.37 -1.15 1.48
C VAL A 12 9.17 -1.84 0.38
N SER A 13 8.53 -2.08 -0.76
CA SER A 13 9.27 -2.53 -1.94
C SER A 13 10.03 -1.34 -2.50
N VAL A 14 11.24 -1.06 -2.03
CA VAL A 14 12.07 -0.06 -2.69
C VAL A 14 12.48 -0.66 -4.02
N ALA A 15 11.81 -0.29 -5.12
CA ALA A 15 12.50 -0.28 -6.40
C ALA A 15 13.67 0.70 -6.19
N GLY A 16 14.86 0.14 -6.01
CA GLY A 16 16.06 0.90 -5.74
C GLY A 16 16.21 2.03 -6.75
N VAL A 17 16.72 3.14 -6.26
CA VAL A 17 17.35 4.20 -7.05
C VAL A 17 18.09 3.57 -8.24
N THR A 18 17.87 4.12 -9.44
CA THR A 18 18.43 3.76 -10.78
C THR A 18 17.59 2.82 -11.66
N GLY A 19 16.77 3.42 -12.53
CA GLY A 19 16.54 2.93 -13.90
C GLY A 19 15.74 1.64 -14.14
N ALA A 20 15.43 0.84 -13.13
CA ALA A 20 14.64 -0.38 -13.27
C ALA A 20 13.22 -0.18 -12.75
N GLY A 21 12.23 -0.65 -13.50
CA GLY A 21 10.81 -0.32 -13.34
C GLY A 21 10.22 -0.55 -11.95
N SER A 22 9.01 0.00 -11.77
CA SER A 22 8.16 -0.23 -10.59
C SER A 22 8.19 -1.69 -10.15
N ALA A 23 8.33 -1.95 -8.85
CA ALA A 23 8.20 -3.28 -8.29
C ALA A 23 6.94 -3.97 -8.84
N THR A 24 7.13 -5.07 -9.55
CA THR A 24 6.04 -5.83 -10.15
C THR A 24 5.30 -6.63 -9.08
N THR A 25 4.07 -7.02 -9.39
CA THR A 25 3.22 -7.84 -8.51
C THR A 25 3.93 -9.15 -8.11
N GLU A 26 4.76 -9.71 -8.99
CA GLU A 26 5.53 -10.94 -8.76
C GLU A 26 6.57 -10.74 -7.65
N HIS A 27 7.36 -9.65 -7.70
CA HIS A 27 8.35 -9.34 -6.66
C HIS A 27 7.70 -9.17 -5.28
N VAL A 28 6.53 -8.52 -5.25
CA VAL A 28 5.76 -8.34 -4.00
C VAL A 28 5.28 -9.70 -3.48
N THR A 29 4.78 -10.57 -4.36
CA THR A 29 4.30 -11.91 -4.00
C THR A 29 5.41 -12.76 -3.38
N GLU A 30 6.59 -12.81 -4.02
CA GLU A 30 7.75 -13.55 -3.51
C GLU A 30 8.24 -13.01 -2.16
N ALA A 31 8.28 -11.69 -2.02
CA ALA A 31 8.70 -11.05 -0.77
C ALA A 31 7.73 -11.39 0.38
N ILE A 32 6.42 -11.32 0.15
CA ILE A 32 5.40 -11.70 1.14
C ILE A 32 5.53 -13.17 1.51
N ALA A 33 5.67 -14.07 0.52
CA ALA A 33 5.84 -15.50 0.78
C ALA A 33 7.07 -15.80 1.64
N ARG A 34 8.18 -15.09 1.42
CA ARG A 34 9.39 -15.20 2.26
C ARG A 34 9.16 -14.65 3.67
N LEU A 35 8.50 -13.50 3.80
CA LEU A 35 8.21 -12.88 5.11
C LEU A 35 7.30 -13.76 5.97
N ARG A 36 6.24 -14.34 5.39
CA ARG A 36 5.30 -15.23 6.09
C ARG A 36 5.97 -16.48 6.70
N ARG A 37 7.15 -16.89 6.22
CA ARG A 37 7.94 -17.99 6.81
C ARG A 37 8.65 -17.61 8.11
N HIS A 38 8.82 -16.31 8.38
CA HIS A 38 9.63 -15.81 9.48
C HIS A 38 8.82 -15.03 10.53
N THR A 39 7.54 -14.76 10.26
CA THR A 39 6.65 -14.04 11.18
C THR A 39 5.19 -14.43 10.97
N SER A 40 4.41 -14.39 12.05
CA SER A 40 2.95 -14.48 12.05
C SER A 40 2.27 -13.11 12.11
N LEU A 41 3.03 -12.02 12.15
CA LEU A 41 2.46 -10.67 12.18
C LEU A 41 1.81 -10.32 10.85
N PRO A 42 0.74 -9.49 10.85
CA PRO A 42 0.19 -8.93 9.62
C PRO A 42 1.27 -8.22 8.81
N ILE A 43 1.25 -8.39 7.49
CA ILE A 43 2.17 -7.74 6.55
C ILE A 43 1.42 -6.65 5.80
N SER A 44 1.84 -5.40 5.95
CA SER A 44 1.34 -4.27 5.15
C SER A 44 2.36 -3.89 4.09
N VAL A 45 1.89 -3.61 2.88
CA VAL A 45 2.75 -3.27 1.74
C VAL A 45 2.50 -1.83 1.29
N GLY A 46 3.57 -1.09 1.09
CA GLY A 46 3.52 0.27 0.52
C GLY A 46 4.51 0.42 -0.62
N PHE A 47 4.01 0.68 -1.83
CA PHE A 47 4.85 1.08 -2.96
C PHE A 47 4.05 1.72 -4.09
N GLY A 48 4.16 3.06 -4.25
CA GLY A 48 3.65 3.76 -5.42
C GLY A 48 2.16 3.58 -5.72
N ILE A 49 1.37 3.19 -4.71
CA ILE A 49 -0.05 2.90 -4.84
C ILE A 49 -0.79 4.22 -4.94
N ARG A 50 -1.53 4.39 -6.04
CA ARG A 50 -2.24 5.63 -6.38
C ARG A 50 -3.68 5.38 -6.80
N THR A 51 -4.02 4.15 -7.20
CA THR A 51 -5.36 3.81 -7.69
C THR A 51 -6.01 2.68 -6.88
N PRO A 52 -7.35 2.58 -6.87
CA PRO A 52 -8.08 1.49 -6.22
C PRO A 52 -7.69 0.11 -6.74
N GLU A 53 -7.38 -0.03 -8.03
CA GLU A 53 -7.00 -1.30 -8.67
C GLU A 53 -5.64 -1.77 -8.16
N GLN A 54 -4.68 -0.85 -8.02
CA GLN A 54 -3.38 -1.14 -7.42
C GLN A 54 -3.55 -1.55 -5.95
N ALA A 55 -4.38 -0.83 -5.20
CA ALA A 55 -4.67 -1.17 -3.81
C ALA A 55 -5.33 -2.56 -3.69
N ALA A 56 -6.28 -2.88 -4.57
CA ALA A 56 -6.94 -4.18 -4.63
C ALA A 56 -5.95 -5.31 -4.97
N ALA A 57 -5.03 -5.10 -5.92
CA ALA A 57 -4.02 -6.08 -6.27
C ALA A 57 -3.11 -6.43 -5.09
N ILE A 58 -2.68 -5.42 -4.33
CA ILE A 58 -1.85 -5.63 -3.14
C ILE A 58 -2.67 -6.26 -2.01
N ALA A 59 -3.93 -5.85 -1.82
CA ALA A 59 -4.80 -6.37 -0.77
C ALA A 59 -5.13 -7.88 -0.93
N ARG A 60 -5.00 -8.44 -2.13
CA ARG A 60 -5.09 -9.89 -2.38
C ARG A 60 -3.88 -10.67 -1.88
N LEU A 61 -2.73 -10.01 -1.72
CA LEU A 61 -1.46 -10.63 -1.35
C LEU A 61 -1.09 -10.34 0.11
N ALA A 62 -1.43 -9.15 0.60
CA ALA A 62 -1.00 -8.60 1.88
C ALA A 62 -2.17 -8.30 2.83
N ASP A 63 -1.85 -8.21 4.12
CA ASP A 63 -2.82 -7.94 5.18
C ASP A 63 -3.13 -6.44 5.32
N GLY A 64 -2.33 -5.57 4.68
CA GLY A 64 -2.56 -4.13 4.63
C GLY A 64 -1.94 -3.45 3.42
N VAL A 65 -2.47 -2.26 3.10
CA VAL A 65 -2.02 -1.41 1.99
C VAL A 65 -1.65 -0.05 2.55
N VAL A 66 -0.47 0.47 2.20
CA VAL A 66 0.00 1.79 2.65
C VAL A 66 0.13 2.73 1.47
N VAL A 67 -0.51 3.90 1.59
CA VAL A 67 -0.55 4.97 0.57
C VAL A 67 -0.08 6.27 1.22
N GLY A 68 0.89 6.93 0.59
CA GLY A 68 1.47 8.18 1.09
C GLY A 68 1.49 9.27 0.02
N SER A 69 2.34 9.10 -1.00
CA SER A 69 2.56 10.12 -2.03
C SER A 69 1.28 10.56 -2.74
N ALA A 70 0.33 9.66 -2.98
CA ALA A 70 -0.95 10.02 -3.60
C ALA A 70 -1.77 11.01 -2.73
N PHE A 71 -1.75 10.87 -1.40
CA PHE A 71 -2.41 11.81 -0.50
C PHE A 71 -1.64 13.13 -0.40
N VAL A 72 -0.31 13.06 -0.32
CA VAL A 72 0.53 14.27 -0.31
C VAL A 72 0.33 15.08 -1.59
N ASP A 73 0.24 14.42 -2.74
CA ASP A 73 -0.03 15.09 -4.02
C ASP A 73 -1.40 15.76 -4.02
N LYS A 74 -2.45 15.11 -3.49
CA LYS A 74 -3.78 15.73 -3.35
C LYS A 74 -3.75 17.00 -2.52
N ILE A 75 -2.95 17.02 -1.46
CA ILE A 75 -2.77 18.20 -0.61
C ILE A 75 -1.95 19.26 -1.37
N ALA A 76 -0.87 18.86 -2.02
CA ALA A 76 0.06 19.77 -2.70
C ALA A 76 -0.56 20.48 -3.92
N THR A 77 -1.50 19.85 -4.61
CA THR A 77 -2.17 20.43 -5.80
C THR A 77 -3.49 21.15 -5.47
N ALA A 78 -3.90 21.20 -4.21
CA ALA A 78 -5.12 21.87 -3.82
C ALA A 78 -4.94 23.39 -3.74
N GLU A 79 -5.94 24.13 -4.22
CA GLU A 79 -6.00 25.59 -4.18
C GLU A 79 -6.59 26.11 -2.86
N SER A 80 -7.25 25.25 -2.09
CA SER A 80 -7.77 25.56 -0.75
C SER A 80 -7.72 24.37 0.21
N PRO A 81 -7.77 24.62 1.54
CA PRO A 81 -7.87 23.56 2.55
C PRO A 81 -9.08 22.64 2.33
N GLU A 82 -10.23 23.19 1.92
CA GLU A 82 -11.46 22.42 1.66
C GLU A 82 -11.25 21.46 0.48
N GLN A 83 -10.62 21.93 -0.60
CA GLN A 83 -10.30 21.08 -1.75
C GLN A 83 -9.29 19.98 -1.39
N ALA A 84 -8.30 20.28 -0.53
CA ALA A 84 -7.35 19.30 -0.05
C ALA A 84 -8.05 18.19 0.77
N ILE A 85 -8.93 18.58 1.69
CA ILE A 85 -9.70 17.66 2.54
C ILE A 85 -10.60 16.78 1.66
N ASP A 86 -11.38 17.37 0.76
CA ASP A 86 -12.27 16.64 -0.14
C ASP A 86 -11.49 15.67 -1.05
N GLY A 87 -10.39 16.12 -1.62
CA GLY A 87 -9.53 15.31 -2.49
C GLY A 87 -8.89 14.12 -1.76
N VAL A 88 -8.45 14.30 -0.52
CA VAL A 88 -7.90 13.23 0.31
C VAL A 88 -8.99 12.24 0.72
N LEU A 89 -10.15 12.73 1.19
CA LEU A 89 -11.25 11.87 1.61
C LEU A 89 -11.81 11.04 0.45
N THR A 90 -12.00 11.67 -0.72
CA THR A 90 -12.45 10.99 -1.94
C THR A 90 -11.48 9.89 -2.35
N LEU A 91 -10.17 10.20 -2.39
CA LEU A 91 -9.15 9.21 -2.73
C LEU A 91 -9.10 8.08 -1.69
N CYS A 92 -9.19 8.40 -0.41
CA CYS A 92 -9.19 7.42 0.68
C CYS A 92 -10.38 6.47 0.56
N ALA A 93 -11.59 6.99 0.30
CA ALA A 93 -12.80 6.20 0.12
C ALA A 93 -12.65 5.22 -1.05
N ALA A 94 -12.17 5.68 -2.20
CA ALA A 94 -11.97 4.86 -3.39
C ALA A 94 -10.92 3.75 -3.17
N LEU A 95 -9.78 4.08 -2.54
CA LEU A 95 -8.75 3.10 -2.19
C LEU A 95 -9.29 2.05 -1.21
N ALA A 96 -10.02 2.49 -0.18
CA ALA A 96 -10.60 1.60 0.81
C ALA A 96 -11.66 0.67 0.20
N GLU A 97 -12.44 1.14 -0.77
CA GLU A 97 -13.35 0.30 -1.54
C GLU A 97 -12.60 -0.76 -2.35
N GLY A 98 -11.53 -0.38 -3.07
CA GLY A 98 -10.69 -1.33 -3.79
C GLY A 98 -10.13 -2.43 -2.88
N VAL A 99 -9.67 -2.07 -1.68
CA VAL A 99 -9.18 -3.03 -0.67
C VAL A 99 -10.31 -3.93 -0.15
N ARG A 100 -11.50 -3.40 0.12
CA ARG A 100 -12.64 -4.20 0.59
C ARG A 100 -13.09 -5.20 -0.47
N ASN A 101 -13.26 -4.77 -1.71
CA ASN A 101 -13.74 -5.61 -2.80
C ASN A 101 -12.75 -6.77 -3.09
N ALA A 102 -11.45 -6.52 -2.92
CA ALA A 102 -10.42 -7.55 -3.07
C ALA A 102 -10.50 -8.71 -2.05
N ARG A 103 -11.18 -8.50 -0.91
CA ARG A 103 -11.26 -9.49 0.19
C ARG A 103 -12.56 -10.28 0.22
N VAL A 104 -13.54 -9.92 -0.62
CA VAL A 104 -14.86 -10.56 -0.68
C VAL A 104 -14.96 -11.53 -1.87
N SER A 105 -13.95 -11.57 -2.74
CA SER A 105 -13.84 -12.49 -3.89
C SER A 105 -12.89 -13.65 -3.65
#